data_AF-A0A6V7IBB1-F1
#
_entry.id   AF-A0A6V7IBB1-F1
#
_cell.length_a   1.000
_cell.length_b   1.000
_cell.length_c   1.000
_cell.angle_alpha   90.00
_cell.angle_beta   90.00
_cell.angle_gamma   90.00
#
_symmetry.space_group_name_H-M   'P 1'
#
loop_
_entity.id
_entity.type
_entity.pdbx_description
1 polymer ?
#
loop_
_entity_poly.entity_id
_entity_poly.type
_entity_poly.pdbx_seq_one_letter_code
_entity_poly.pdbx_strand_id
1 'polypeptide(L)' 'AMWLMLQQETPEDYVIATGESRTVREFVEVAFSCIGTKITWEGQGVDEIGRDSESGKVLVRVNPKFFRPTEV' A
#
# COMPACT_ATOMS: atom_id res chain seq x y z
N ALA A 1 -14.26 15.19 6.41
CA ALA A 1 -15.55 14.82 5.82
C ALA A 1 -16.62 14.57 6.89
N MET A 2 -16.42 13.65 7.84
CA MET A 2 -17.44 13.25 8.83
C MET A 2 -18.09 14.42 9.58
N TRP A 3 -17.31 15.39 10.05
CA TRP A 3 -17.89 16.57 10.73
C TRP A 3 -18.82 17.39 9.82
N LEU A 4 -18.48 17.57 8.55
CA LEU A 4 -19.32 18.29 7.58
C LEU A 4 -20.60 17.50 7.22
N MET A 5 -20.53 16.17 7.22
CA MET A 5 -21.67 15.30 6.93
C MET A 5 -22.77 15.41 8.00
N LEU A 6 -22.39 15.59 9.28
CA LEU A 6 -23.33 15.73 10.38
C LEU A 6 -24.07 17.08 10.41
N GLN A 7 -23.59 18.07 9.66
CA GLN A 7 -24.18 19.42 9.59
C GLN A 7 -25.15 19.58 8.42
N GLN A 8 -25.38 18.54 7.62
CA GLN A 8 -26.34 18.59 6.51
C GLN A 8 -27.77 18.56 7.04
N GLU A 9 -28.67 19.33 6.42
CA GLU A 9 -30.08 19.39 6.84
C GLU A 9 -30.82 18.07 6.60
N THR A 10 -30.43 17.33 5.55
CA THR A 10 -30.99 16.02 5.20
C THR A 10 -29.89 14.95 5.19
N PRO A 11 -30.16 13.75 5.72
CA PRO A 11 -29.20 12.66 5.67
C PRO A 11 -29.02 12.14 4.24
N GLU A 12 -27.76 11.92 3.85
CA GLU A 12 -27.37 11.41 2.54
C GLU A 12 -26.19 10.44 2.66
N ASP A 13 -26.00 9.64 1.61
CA ASP A 13 -24.88 8.71 1.48
C ASP A 13 -23.73 9.38 0.71
N TYR A 14 -22.51 9.31 1.25
CA TYR A 14 -21.33 9.93 0.65
C TYR A 14 -20.22 8.89 0.42
N VAL A 15 -19.62 8.92 -0.77
CA VAL A 15 -18.37 8.22 -1.06
C VAL A 15 -17.21 9.20 -0.85
N ILE A 16 -16.36 8.92 0.14
CA ILE A 16 -15.18 9.75 0.44
C ILE A 16 -13.93 8.97 0.03
N ALA A 17 -13.28 9.40 -1.04
CA ALA A 17 -12.03 8.83 -1.54
C ALA A 17 -11.14 9.94 -2.11
N THR A 18 -9.83 9.67 -2.20
CA THR A 18 -8.88 10.56 -2.89
C THR A 18 -9.08 10.54 -4.42
N GLY A 19 -9.72 9.50 -4.94
CA GLY A 19 -9.81 9.22 -6.37
C GLY A 19 -8.51 8.68 -6.97
N GLU A 20 -7.46 8.50 -6.17
CA GLU A 20 -6.17 7.96 -6.61
C GLU A 20 -6.03 6.49 -6.18
N SER A 21 -5.53 5.66 -7.09
CA SER A 21 -5.12 4.29 -6.81
C SER A 21 -3.60 4.20 -6.78
N ARG A 22 -3.05 3.46 -5.82
CA ARG A 22 -1.61 3.27 -5.63
C ARG A 22 -1.31 1.79 -5.42
N THR A 23 -0.15 1.36 -5.91
CA THR A 23 0.26 -0.04 -5.72
C THR A 23 0.74 -0.27 -4.28
N VAL A 24 0.60 -1.51 -3.80
CA VAL A 24 1.16 -1.91 -2.49
C VAL A 24 2.69 -1.73 -2.47
N ARG A 25 3.35 -1.92 -3.62
CA ARG A 25 4.79 -1.66 -3.77
C ARG A 25 5.15 -0.22 -3.47
N GLU A 26 4.46 0.74 -4.11
CA GLU A 26 4.69 2.17 -3.87
C GLU A 26 4.50 2.51 -2.39
N PHE A 27 3.45 1.98 -1.76
CA PHE A 27 3.20 2.19 -0.34
C PHE A 27 4.37 1.70 0.54
N VAL A 28 4.89 0.50 0.25
CA VAL A 28 6.04 -0.08 0.96
C VAL A 28 7.29 0.77 0.77
N GLU A 29 7.60 1.17 -0.47
CA GLU A 29 8.78 1.99 -0.77
C GLU A 29 8.74 3.33 -0.05
N VAL A 30 7.59 4.01 -0.06
CA VAL A 30 7.41 5.27 0.66
C VAL A 30 7.55 5.05 2.17
N ALA A 31 6.91 4.02 2.74
CA ALA A 31 6.98 3.74 4.17
C ALA A 31 8.41 3.49 4.67
N PHE A 32 9.20 2.70 3.94
CA PHE A 32 10.60 2.44 4.29
C PHE A 32 11.50 3.66 4.05
N SER A 33 11.19 4.49 3.04
CA SER A 33 11.94 5.73 2.82
C SER A 33 11.80 6.72 3.99
N CYS A 34 10.66 6.73 4.70
CA CYS A 34 10.46 7.57 5.88
C CYS A 34 11.41 7.24 7.04
N ILE A 35 11.96 6.03 7.08
CA ILE A 35 12.95 5.60 8.07
C ILE A 35 14.36 5.45 7.47
N GLY A 36 14.59 6.00 6.28
CA GLY A 36 15.89 5.98 5.59
C GLY A 36 16.29 4.61 5.05
N THR A 37 15.36 3.66 4.90
CA THR A 37 15.63 2.34 4.34
C THR A 37 15.21 2.30 2.87
N LYS A 38 16.09 1.85 1.99
CA LYS A 38 15.77 1.65 0.57
C LYS A 38 15.54 0.16 0.29
N ILE A 39 14.44 -0.14 -0.38
CA ILE A 39 14.08 -1.50 -0.77
C ILE A 39 14.61 -1.79 -2.17
N THR A 40 15.26 -2.94 -2.33
CA THR A 40 15.58 -3.57 -3.61
C THR A 40 14.66 -4.77 -3.82
N TRP A 41 14.01 -4.83 -4.98
CA TRP A 41 13.07 -5.91 -5.32
C TRP A 41 13.73 -6.95 -6.21
N GLU A 42 13.51 -8.22 -5.89
CA GLU A 42 14.01 -9.37 -6.62
C GLU A 42 12.89 -10.40 -6.79
N GLY A 43 12.86 -11.10 -7.93
CA GLY A 43 11.81 -12.06 -8.26
C GLY A 43 10.60 -11.42 -8.96
N GLN A 44 9.53 -12.19 -9.13
CA GLN A 44 8.30 -11.76 -9.79
C GLN A 44 7.08 -12.46 -9.18
N GLY A 45 5.92 -11.80 -9.21
CA GLY A 45 4.66 -12.38 -8.76
C GLY A 45 4.71 -12.82 -7.30
N VAL A 46 4.36 -14.07 -7.03
CA VAL A 46 4.35 -14.64 -5.66
C VAL A 46 5.74 -14.87 -5.07
N ASP A 47 6.76 -14.97 -5.93
CA ASP A 47 8.15 -15.19 -5.52
C ASP A 47 8.91 -13.88 -5.33
N GLU A 48 8.24 -12.74 -5.49
CA GLU A 48 8.82 -11.43 -5.29
C GLU A 48 9.14 -11.16 -3.80
N ILE A 49 10.36 -10.67 -3.58
CA ILE A 49 10.88 -10.29 -2.27
C ILE A 49 11.46 -8.87 -2.31
N GLY A 50 11.23 -8.12 -1.22
CA GLY A 50 11.84 -6.82 -0.97
C GLY A 50 12.94 -6.95 0.09
N ARG A 51 14.16 -6.58 -0.27
CA ARG A 51 15.33 -6.57 0.61
C ARG A 51 15.74 -5.14 0.93
N ASP A 52 16.29 -4.94 2.12
CA ASP A 52 17.06 -3.74 2.41
C ASP A 52 18.31 -3.70 1.53
N SER A 53 18.53 -2.59 0.84
CA SER A 53 19.69 -2.39 -0.02
C SER A 53 21.02 -2.36 0.73
N GLU A 54 21.03 -1.97 2.01
CA GLU A 54 22.26 -1.87 2.79
C GLU A 54 22.57 -3.17 3.53
N SER A 55 21.62 -3.71 4.30
CA SER A 55 21.85 -4.93 5.08
C SER A 55 21.63 -6.23 4.31
N GLY A 56 20.96 -6.18 3.15
CA GLY A 56 20.55 -7.37 2.38
C GLY A 56 19.43 -8.19 3.04
N LYS A 57 18.93 -7.74 4.20
CA LYS A 57 17.88 -8.41 4.96
C LYS A 57 16.57 -8.40 4.18
N VAL A 58 15.89 -9.55 4.15
CA VAL A 58 14.52 -9.62 3.60
C VAL A 58 13.57 -8.90 4.55
N LEU A 59 12.93 -7.85 4.06
CA LEU A 59 11.96 -7.06 4.81
C LEU A 59 10.52 -7.33 4.35
N VAL A 60 10.33 -7.69 3.08
CA VAL A 60 9.01 -7.87 2.48
C VAL A 60 8.99 -9.14 1.64
N ARG A 61 7.89 -9.89 1.71
CA ARG A 61 7.62 -11.07 0.86
C ARG A 61 6.16 -11.08 0.47
N VAL A 62 5.86 -11.46 -0.76
CA VAL A 62 4.48 -11.73 -1.17
C VAL A 62 3.99 -13.00 -0.48
N ASN A 63 2.81 -12.95 0.14
CA ASN A 63 2.18 -14.11 0.73
C ASN A 63 1.21 -14.74 -0.29
N PRO A 64 1.47 -15.96 -0.80
CA PRO A 64 0.62 -16.60 -1.82
C PRO A 64 -0.85 -16.73 -1.39
N LYS A 65 -1.12 -16.89 -0.09
CA LYS A 65 -2.48 -17.03 0.45
C LYS A 65 -3.33 -15.79 0.19
N PHE A 66 -2.71 -14.61 0.19
CA PHE A 66 -3.36 -13.31 0.02
C PHE A 66 -3.10 -12.69 -1.36
N PHE A 67 -2.39 -13.39 -2.24
CA PHE A 67 -2.16 -12.90 -3.60
C PHE A 67 -3.46 -13.00 -4.40
N ARG A 68 -3.95 -11.84 -4.84
CA ARG A 68 -5.19 -11.70 -5.63
C ARG A 68 -4.86 -10.89 -6.88
N PRO A 69 -4.57 -11.56 -8.01
CA PRO A 69 -4.14 -10.88 -9.23
C PRO A 69 -5.23 -10.06 -9.93
N THR A 70 -6.50 -10.23 -9.53
CA THR A 70 -7.67 -9.62 -10.18
C THR A 70 -8.41 -8.62 -9.30
N GLU A 71 -7.94 -8.39 -8.06
CA GLU A 71 -8.50 -7.40 -7.14
C GLU A 71 -7.54 -6.22 -7.06
N VAL A 72 -7.55 -5.39 -8.11
CA VAL A 72 -6.90 -4.07 -8.19
C VAL A 72 -7.78 -3.12 -8.97
#